data_AF-A0A812J2Q9-F1
#
_entry.id   AF-A0A812J2Q9-F1
#
_cell.length_a   1.000
_cell.length_b   1.000
_cell.length_c   1.000
_cell.angle_alpha   90.00
_cell.angle_beta   90.00
_cell.angle_gamma   90.00
#
_symmetry.space_group_name_H-M   'P 1'
#
loop_
_entity.id
_entity.type
_entity.pdbx_description
1 polymer ?
#
loop_
_entity_poly.entity_id
_entity_poly.type
_entity_poly.pdbx_seq_one_letter_code
_entity_poly.pdbx_strand_id
1 'polypeptide(L)'
;MSLLRCLLPVFALGRAQEILLILEDYWERNSDLHEIPIFYNSPMATKCLRIFETYTNMCSVSVQEQANRCNNPWVLKYIQNMPDRHSFAAAEAEMGACVVLADTVQIHMSCPKSPPSFLGQKIAKVFGYPLS
;
A
#
# COMPACT_ATOMS: atom_id res chain seq x y z
N MET A 1 1.27 -3.68 24.74
CA MET A 1 0.59 -2.94 23.66
C MET A 1 0.67 -3.77 22.40
N SER A 2 -0.47 -4.18 21.85
CA SER A 2 -0.53 -5.08 20.70
C SER A 2 -0.13 -4.32 19.44
N LEU A 3 1.05 -4.61 18.89
CA LEU A 3 1.51 -4.06 17.62
C LEU A 3 0.70 -4.71 16.48
N LEU A 4 -0.42 -4.07 16.10
CA LEU A 4 -1.26 -4.52 14.98
C LEU A 4 -0.68 -3.98 13.68
N ARG A 5 -0.09 -4.86 12.88
CA ARG A 5 0.53 -4.53 11.59
C ARG A 5 -0.16 -5.30 10.48
N CYS A 6 -0.62 -4.58 9.46
CA CYS A 6 -1.18 -5.19 8.26
C CYS A 6 -0.14 -5.14 7.14
N LEU A 7 0.33 -6.30 6.68
CA LEU A 7 1.17 -6.42 5.50
C LEU A 7 0.30 -6.86 4.33
N LEU A 8 0.21 -6.02 3.30
CA LEU A 8 -0.55 -6.30 2.08
C LEU A 8 0.45 -6.65 0.96
N PRO A 9 0.60 -7.94 0.61
CA PRO A 9 1.36 -8.33 -0.57
C PRO A 9 0.60 -7.89 -1.80
N VAL A 10 1.17 -6.95 -2.54
CA VAL A 10 0.58 -6.44 -3.79
C VAL A 10 1.53 -6.67 -4.94
N PHE A 11 1.04 -7.10 -6.10
CA PHE A 11 1.87 -7.09 -7.30
C PHE A 11 2.08 -5.65 -7.76
N ALA A 12 3.27 -5.29 -8.20
CA ALA A 12 3.60 -3.90 -8.50
C ALA A 12 2.81 -3.26 -9.66
N LEU A 13 2.01 -4.04 -10.41
CA LEU A 13 1.28 -3.63 -11.61
C LEU A 13 -0.13 -4.24 -11.61
N GLY A 14 -1.11 -3.47 -12.10
CA GLY A 14 -2.51 -3.91 -12.25
C GLY A 14 -3.36 -3.57 -11.03
N ARG A 15 -4.04 -4.58 -10.46
CA ARG A 15 -5.04 -4.40 -9.38
C ARG A 15 -4.52 -3.70 -8.11
N ALA A 16 -3.22 -3.71 -7.89
CA ALA A 16 -2.61 -3.01 -6.76
C ALA A 16 -2.80 -1.49 -6.83
N GLN A 17 -2.88 -0.92 -8.03
CA GLN A 17 -3.09 0.53 -8.18
C GLN A 17 -4.53 0.91 -7.88
N GLU A 18 -5.49 0.06 -8.21
CA GLU A 18 -6.87 0.22 -7.73
C GLU A 18 -6.93 0.14 -6.21
N ILE A 19 -6.20 -0.80 -5.59
CA ILE A 19 -6.13 -0.91 -4.12
C ILE A 19 -5.54 0.37 -3.50
N LEU A 20 -4.48 0.94 -4.08
CA LEU A 20 -3.91 2.20 -3.61
C LEU A 20 -4.93 3.35 -3.68
N LEU A 21 -5.67 3.46 -4.79
CA LEU A 21 -6.71 4.49 -4.96
C LEU A 21 -7.90 4.29 -3.99
N ILE A 22 -8.32 3.04 -3.78
CA ILE A 22 -9.40 2.71 -2.85
C ILE A 22 -8.97 3.03 -1.41
N LEU A 23 -7.75 2.67 -1.02
CA LEU A 23 -7.21 2.98 0.30
C LEU A 23 -7.10 4.49 0.51
N GLU A 24 -6.66 5.24 -0.50
CA GLU A 24 -6.60 6.70 -0.46
C GLU A 24 -7.97 7.34 -0.26
N ASP A 25 -8.99 6.95 -1.05
CA ASP A 25 -10.37 7.44 -0.91
C ASP A 25 -11.01 7.01 0.43
N TYR A 26 -10.70 5.81 0.90
CA TYR A 26 -11.17 5.32 2.20
C TYR A 26 -10.56 6.12 3.35
N TRP A 27 -9.24 6.40 3.32
CA TRP A 27 -8.60 7.24 4.34
C TRP A 27 -9.11 8.68 4.27
N GLU A 28 -9.34 9.24 3.08
CA GLU A 28 -9.88 10.60 2.94
C GLU A 28 -11.27 10.75 3.62
N ARG A 29 -12.08 9.69 3.61
CA ARG A 29 -13.43 9.68 4.21
C ARG A 29 -13.47 9.35 5.70
N ASN A 30 -12.41 8.76 6.25
CA ASN A 30 -12.37 8.28 7.64
C ASN A 30 -11.23 8.96 8.40
N SER A 31 -11.52 10.11 9.01
CA SER A 31 -10.53 10.91 9.74
C SER A 31 -9.96 10.22 10.99
N ASP A 32 -10.72 9.29 11.57
CA ASP A 32 -10.29 8.43 12.68
C ASP A 32 -9.12 7.50 12.30
N LEU A 33 -8.95 7.21 11.00
CA LEU A 33 -7.85 6.38 10.51
C LEU A 33 -6.59 7.17 10.17
N HIS A 34 -6.63 8.51 10.22
CA HIS A 34 -5.47 9.35 9.90
C HIS A 34 -4.31 9.15 10.89
N GLU A 35 -4.60 8.62 12.07
CA GLU A 35 -3.59 8.21 13.06
C GLU A 35 -2.80 6.96 12.64
N ILE A 36 -3.34 6.17 11.71
CA ILE A 36 -2.72 4.93 11.21
C ILE A 36 -2.05 5.22 9.86
N PRO A 37 -0.71 5.30 9.82
CA PRO A 37 -0.02 5.60 8.58
C PRO A 37 -0.03 4.41 7.62
N ILE A 38 -0.16 4.71 6.33
CA ILE A 38 -0.01 3.75 5.23
C ILE A 38 1.33 4.00 4.54
N PHE A 39 2.11 2.93 4.42
CA PHE A 39 3.36 2.93 3.68
C PHE A 39 3.27 2.01 2.48
N TYR A 40 3.86 2.43 1.37
CA TYR A 40 4.17 1.52 0.28
C TYR A 40 5.68 1.44 0.06
N ASN A 41 6.18 0.23 -0.11
CA ASN A 41 7.59 -0.04 -0.42
C ASN A 41 7.63 -0.81 -1.74
N SER A 42 7.65 -0.07 -2.85
CA SER A 42 7.92 -0.65 -4.16
C SER A 42 8.48 0.40 -5.12
N PRO A 43 9.74 0.24 -5.57
CA PRO A 43 10.30 1.10 -6.60
C PRO A 43 9.58 0.93 -7.94
N MET A 44 8.99 -0.24 -8.19
CA MET A 44 8.14 -0.48 -9.35
C MET A 44 6.84 0.31 -9.24
N ALA A 45 6.13 0.25 -8.11
CA ALA A 45 4.89 1.02 -7.92
C ALA A 45 5.13 2.52 -8.10
N THR A 46 6.23 3.05 -7.56
CA THR A 46 6.62 4.47 -7.74
C THR A 46 6.75 4.85 -9.22
N LYS A 47 7.45 4.02 -10.00
CA LYS A 47 7.60 4.22 -11.45
C LYS A 47 6.27 4.12 -12.17
N CYS A 48 5.43 3.16 -11.76
CA CYS A 48 4.13 2.96 -12.36
C CYS A 48 3.23 4.18 -12.12
N LEU A 49 3.13 4.72 -10.90
CA LEU A 49 2.33 5.91 -10.62
C LEU A 49 2.66 7.08 -11.57
N ARG A 50 3.95 7.32 -11.88
CA ARG A 50 4.37 8.34 -12.87
C ARG A 50 3.92 8.04 -14.30
N ILE A 51 3.96 6.76 -14.70
CA ILE A 51 3.45 6.33 -16.01
C ILE A 51 1.94 6.57 -16.07
N PHE A 52 1.20 6.18 -15.04
CA PHE A 52 -0.25 6.39 -14.98
C PHE A 52 -0.63 7.86 -14.97
N GLU A 53 0.14 8.70 -14.28
CA GLU A 53 0.02 10.15 -14.35
C GLU A 53 0.16 10.65 -15.80
N THR A 54 1.18 10.19 -16.52
CA THR A 54 1.44 10.59 -17.92
C THR A 54 0.36 10.09 -18.89
N TYR A 55 -0.15 8.88 -18.68
CA TYR A 55 -1.17 8.23 -19.51
C TYR A 55 -2.58 8.30 -18.90
N THR A 56 -2.87 9.34 -18.11
CA THR A 56 -4.20 9.51 -17.47
C THR A 56 -5.33 9.51 -18.50
N ASN A 57 -5.09 10.04 -19.71
CA ASN A 57 -6.05 10.06 -20.83
C ASN A 57 -6.46 8.67 -21.34
N MET A 58 -5.73 7.62 -20.97
CA MET A 58 -6.04 6.23 -21.31
C MET A 58 -6.72 5.48 -20.14
N CYS A 59 -6.91 6.14 -19.00
CA CYS A 59 -7.56 5.56 -17.82
C CYS A 59 -9.09 5.70 -17.91
N SER A 60 -9.82 5.18 -16.92
CA SER A 60 -11.29 5.30 -16.89
C SER A 60 -11.76 6.77 -16.89
N VAL A 61 -12.98 7.02 -17.40
CA VAL A 61 -13.57 8.36 -17.49
C VAL A 61 -13.59 9.07 -16.12
N SER A 62 -13.89 8.34 -15.04
CA SER A 62 -13.89 8.91 -13.69
C SER A 62 -12.52 9.45 -13.26
N VAL A 63 -11.45 8.71 -13.56
CA VAL A 63 -10.07 9.13 -13.27
C VAL A 63 -9.67 10.33 -14.12
N GLN A 64 -10.08 10.34 -15.40
CA GLN A 64 -9.86 11.48 -16.29
C GLN A 64 -10.57 12.74 -15.79
N GLU A 65 -11.84 12.63 -15.40
CA GLU A 65 -12.61 13.75 -14.85
C GLU A 65 -11.99 14.32 -13.57
N GLN A 66 -11.49 13.45 -12.70
CA GLN A 66 -10.83 13.85 -11.47
C GLN A 66 -9.52 14.62 -11.76
N ALA A 67 -8.70 14.12 -12.68
CA ALA A 67 -7.51 14.82 -13.15
C ALA A 67 -7.83 16.17 -13.82
N ASN A 68 -8.89 16.23 -14.63
CA ASN A 68 -9.36 17.47 -15.27
C ASN A 68 -9.84 18.53 -14.26
N ARG A 69 -10.28 18.12 -13.06
CA ARG A 69 -10.61 19.02 -11.94
C ARG A 69 -9.38 19.45 -11.13
N CYS A 70 -8.18 19.30 -11.69
CA CYS A 70 -6.91 19.55 -11.01
C CYS A 70 -6.67 18.68 -9.76
N ASN A 71 -7.36 17.55 -9.63
CA ASN A 71 -7.16 16.59 -8.54
C ASN A 71 -6.47 15.34 -9.10
N ASN A 72 -5.14 15.29 -9.04
CA ASN A 72 -4.38 14.19 -9.59
C ASN A 72 -4.54 12.93 -8.72
N PRO A 73 -5.24 11.87 -9.20
CA PRO A 73 -5.50 10.68 -8.39
C PRO A 73 -4.24 9.85 -8.12
N TRP A 74 -3.16 10.09 -8.87
CA TRP A 74 -1.89 9.38 -8.71
C TRP A 74 -0.95 10.03 -7.68
N VAL A 75 -1.32 11.21 -7.17
CA VAL A 75 -0.65 11.88 -6.05
C VAL A 75 -1.41 11.53 -4.77
N LEU A 76 -0.94 10.47 -4.11
CA LEU A 76 -1.52 9.94 -2.89
C LEU A 76 -1.08 10.81 -1.70
N LYS A 77 -2.03 11.31 -0.91
CA LYS A 77 -1.80 12.16 0.27
C LYS A 77 -1.57 11.33 1.52
N TYR A 78 -2.29 10.22 1.66
CA TYR A 78 -2.28 9.40 2.88
C TYR A 78 -1.31 8.21 2.79
N ILE A 79 -0.84 7.89 1.58
CA ILE A 79 0.07 6.76 1.33
C ILE A 79 1.47 7.27 1.04
N GLN A 80 2.41 6.96 1.94
CA GLN A 80 3.79 7.44 1.85
C GLN A 80 4.72 6.40 1.21
N ASN A 81 5.63 6.86 0.35
CA ASN A 81 6.69 6.02 -0.21
C ASN A 81 7.79 5.83 0.83
N MET A 82 8.08 4.58 1.19
CA MET A 82 9.27 4.22 1.95
C MET A 82 10.21 3.40 1.07
N PRO A 83 11.12 4.05 0.31
CA PRO A 83 12.06 3.35 -0.56
C PRO A 83 13.21 2.68 0.21
N ASP A 84 13.47 3.10 1.45
CA ASP A 84 14.61 2.66 2.24
C ASP A 84 14.21 1.75 3.40
N ARG A 85 14.84 0.57 3.47
CA ARG A 85 14.56 -0.48 4.45
C ARG A 85 15.05 -0.15 5.86
N HIS A 86 16.11 0.63 5.99
CA HIS A 86 16.60 1.07 7.30
C HIS A 86 15.66 2.09 7.92
N SER A 87 15.11 2.97 7.07
CA SER A 87 14.07 3.94 7.45
C SER A 87 12.81 3.22 7.93
N PHE A 88 12.44 2.11 7.27
CA PHE A 88 11.34 1.25 7.70
C PHE A 88 11.59 0.64 9.08
N ALA A 89 12.77 0.06 9.34
CA ALA A 89 13.07 -0.59 10.61
C ALA A 89 13.09 0.39 11.80
N ALA A 90 13.56 1.63 11.58
CA ALA A 90 13.50 2.69 12.57
C ALA A 90 12.07 3.15 12.84
N ALA A 91 11.28 3.39 11.78
CA ALA A 91 9.86 3.71 11.88
C ALA A 91 9.07 2.57 12.55
N GLU A 92 9.44 1.31 12.31
CA GLU A 92 8.83 0.13 12.91
C GLU A 92 9.02 0.07 14.44
N ALA A 93 10.12 0.61 14.96
CA ALA A 93 10.38 0.63 16.40
C ALA A 93 9.55 1.69 17.14
N GLU A 94 9.18 2.77 16.44
CA GLU A 94 8.48 3.93 17.02
C GLU A 94 6.97 3.93 16.73
N MET A 95 6.53 3.26 15.67
CA MET A 95 5.12 3.26 15.24
C MET A 95 4.28 2.14 15.87
N GLY A 96 3.07 2.53 16.29
CA GLY A 96 2.01 1.63 16.74
C GLY A 96 1.39 0.82 15.59
N ALA A 97 0.09 1.02 15.34
CA ALA A 97 -0.60 0.35 14.24
C ALA A 97 -0.21 0.99 12.90
N CYS A 98 0.10 0.17 11.88
CA CYS A 98 0.41 0.66 10.53
C CYS A 98 0.02 -0.34 9.44
N VAL A 99 -0.17 0.19 8.23
CA VAL A 99 -0.43 -0.60 7.02
C VAL A 99 0.77 -0.48 6.09
N VAL A 100 1.28 -1.62 5.63
CA VAL A 100 2.45 -1.69 4.75
C VAL A 100 2.08 -2.46 3.50
N LEU A 101 2.11 -1.78 2.36
CA LEU A 101 2.00 -2.38 1.03
C LEU A 101 3.41 -2.68 0.53
N ALA A 102 3.75 -3.95 0.40
CA ALA A 102 5.04 -4.37 -0.13
C ALA A 102 4.84 -5.19 -1.39
N ASP A 103 5.72 -4.98 -2.38
CA ASP A 103 5.67 -5.84 -3.55
C ASP A 103 6.11 -7.27 -3.21
N THR A 104 5.54 -8.24 -3.92
CA THR A 104 5.81 -9.67 -3.71
C THR A 104 7.30 -10.02 -3.86
N VAL A 105 8.06 -9.26 -4.65
CA VAL A 105 9.50 -9.42 -4.84
C VAL A 105 10.28 -8.99 -3.58
N GLN A 106 9.90 -7.87 -2.97
CA GLN A 106 10.49 -7.37 -1.75
C GLN A 106 10.14 -8.22 -0.54
N ILE A 107 8.94 -8.79 -0.48
CA ILE A 107 8.56 -9.72 0.59
C ILE A 107 9.44 -10.99 0.52
N HIS A 108 9.69 -11.48 -0.69
CA HIS A 108 10.57 -12.63 -0.92
C HIS A 108 12.03 -12.34 -0.52
N MET A 109 12.51 -11.11 -0.76
CA MET A 109 13.88 -10.67 -0.43
C MET A 109 14.06 -10.26 1.04
N SER A 110 13.03 -9.70 1.68
CA SER A 110 13.11 -9.11 3.02
C SER A 110 12.81 -10.10 4.14
N CYS A 111 12.13 -11.21 3.83
CA CYS A 111 11.89 -12.27 4.80
C CYS A 111 13.01 -13.32 4.69
N PRO A 112 13.88 -13.50 5.69
CA PRO A 112 14.88 -14.56 5.68
C PRO A 112 14.15 -15.91 5.73
N LYS A 113 13.91 -16.52 4.56
CA LYS A 113 13.32 -17.86 4.38
C LYS A 113 12.26 -18.24 5.42
N SER A 114 11.23 -17.42 5.62
CA SER A 114 10.05 -17.90 6.34
C SER A 114 9.23 -18.76 5.37
N PRO A 115 8.80 -19.98 5.77
CA PRO A 115 8.04 -20.85 4.89
C PRO A 115 6.76 -20.15 4.39
N PRO A 116 6.32 -20.42 3.14
CA PRO A 116 5.19 -19.74 2.50
C PRO A 116 3.86 -19.84 3.26
N SER A 117 3.75 -20.75 4.23
CA SER A 117 2.60 -20.90 5.13
C SER A 117 2.40 -19.73 6.11
N PHE A 118 3.43 -18.93 6.39
CA PHE A 118 3.39 -17.94 7.48
C PHE A 118 2.75 -16.59 7.08
N LEU A 119 2.91 -16.21 5.81
CA LEU A 119 2.36 -14.96 5.28
C LEU A 119 0.84 -15.05 5.08
N GLY A 120 0.35 -16.19 4.58
CA GLY A 120 -1.07 -16.45 4.41
C GLY A 120 -1.84 -16.45 5.74
N GLN A 121 -1.23 -16.97 6.81
CA GLN A 121 -1.83 -16.98 8.15
C GLN A 121 -1.97 -15.59 8.77
N LYS A 122 -1.01 -14.69 8.56
CA LYS A 122 -1.11 -13.31 9.04
C LYS A 122 -2.16 -12.51 8.27
N ILE A 123 -2.28 -12.71 6.97
CA ILE A 123 -3.27 -12.02 6.13
C ILE A 123 -4.69 -12.51 6.48
N ALA A 124 -4.90 -13.82 6.60
CA ALA A 124 -6.19 -14.39 7.00
C ALA A 124 -6.65 -13.88 8.38
N LYS A 125 -5.71 -13.72 9.32
CA LYS A 125 -5.99 -13.19 10.66
C LYS A 125 -6.33 -11.69 10.67
N VAL A 126 -5.81 -10.91 9.73
CA VAL A 126 -6.15 -9.48 9.60
C VAL A 126 -7.50 -9.28 8.92
N PHE A 127 -7.86 -10.12 7.95
CA PHE A 127 -9.13 -10.03 7.23
C PHE A 127 -10.25 -10.92 7.79
N GLY A 128 -10.02 -11.63 8.91
CA GLY A 128 -11.03 -12.46 9.58
C GLY A 128 -11.42 -13.72 8.81
N TYR A 129 -10.61 -14.19 7.87
CA TYR A 129 -10.88 -15.43 7.14
C TYR A 129 -10.52 -16.65 8.01
N PRO A 130 -11.42 -17.65 8.15
CA PRO A 130 -11.09 -18.89 8.84
C PRO A 130 -10.01 -19.64 8.06
N LEU A 131 -8.91 -19.95 8.74
CA LEU A 131 -7.85 -20.80 8.22
C LEU A 131 -8.34 -22.25 8.25
N SER A 132 -8.62 -22.82 7.08
CA SER A 132 -8.90 -24.26 6.88
C SER A 132 -7.62 -25.05 6.69
#